data_AF-A0A1H7XKG3-F1
#
_entry.id   AF-A0A1H7XKG3-F1
#
_cell.length_a   1.000
_cell.length_b   1.000
_cell.length_c   1.000
_cell.angle_alpha   90.00
_cell.angle_beta   90.00
_cell.angle_gamma   90.00
#
_symmetry.space_group_name_H-M   'P 1'
#
loop_
_entity.id
_entity.type
_entity.pdbx_description
1 polymer ?
#
loop_
_entity_poly.entity_id
_entity_poly.type
_entity_poly.pdbx_seq_one_letter_code
_entity_poly.pdbx_strand_id
1 'polypeptide(L)' 'MTALIILALIAGAIACAITENYLATTILTLFLGVCIGYTYAHFVVAEECEKNGGFFVGEKIYKCTLVDKK' A
#
# COMPACT_ATOMS: atom_id res chain seq x y z
N MET A 1 5.57 2.91 -8.52
CA MET A 1 4.57 2.80 -7.43
C MET A 1 4.97 3.64 -6.21
N THR A 2 6.19 3.52 -5.68
CA THR A 2 6.74 4.39 -4.60
C THR A 2 6.58 5.90 -4.86
N ALA A 3 6.81 6.37 -6.09
CA ALA A 3 6.60 7.77 -6.46
C ALA A 3 5.13 8.23 -6.34
N LEU A 4 4.15 7.34 -6.60
CA LEU A 4 2.72 7.65 -6.47
C LEU A 4 2.31 7.78 -4.99
N ILE A 5 2.91 6.98 -4.10
CA ILE A 5 2.68 7.07 -2.65
C ILE A 5 3.18 8.43 -2.13
N ILE A 6 4.39 8.82 -2.52
CA ILE A 6 4.99 10.10 -2.12
C ILE A 6 4.14 11.27 -2.62
N LEU A 7 3.70 11.23 -3.88
CA LEU A 7 2.80 12.25 -4.44
C LEU A 7 1.46 12.33 -3.70
N ALA A 8 0.85 11.20 -3.34
CA ALA A 8 -0.41 11.17 -2.59
C ALA A 8 -0.26 11.75 -1.18
N LEU A 9 0.84 11.47 -0.48
CA LEU A 9 1.14 12.02 0.84
C LEU A 9 1.37 13.54 0.79
N ILE A 10 2.14 14.01 -0.19
CA ILE A 10 2.40 15.45 -0.39
C ILE A 10 1.10 16.16 -0.75
N ALA A 11 0.30 15.63 -1.68
CA ALA A 11 -0.99 16.20 -2.05
C ALA A 11 -1.97 16.25 -0.86
N GLY A 12 -1.98 15.22 -0.02
CA GLY A 12 -2.78 15.19 1.21
C GLY A 12 -2.35 16.26 2.23
N ALA A 13 -1.04 16.42 2.46
CA ALA A 13 -0.51 17.44 3.34
C ALA A 13 -0.80 18.86 2.83
N ILE A 14 -0.65 19.09 1.52
CA ILE A 14 -0.97 20.35 0.86
C ILE A 14 -2.47 20.63 0.98
N ALA A 15 -3.34 19.66 0.67
CA ALA A 15 -4.79 19.83 0.82
C ALA A 15 -5.17 20.18 2.27
N CYS A 16 -4.60 19.50 3.26
CA CYS A 16 -4.80 19.79 4.68
C CYS A 16 -4.38 21.22 5.07
N ALA A 17 -3.31 21.76 4.47
CA ALA A 17 -2.82 23.11 4.73
C ALA A 17 -3.67 24.22 4.09
N ILE A 18 -4.42 23.92 3.02
CA ILE A 18 -5.19 24.93 2.27
C ILE A 18 -6.70 24.87 2.59
N THR A 19 -7.22 23.73 3.06
CA THR A 19 -8.65 23.60 3.38
C THR A 19 -8.94 23.88 4.86
N GLU A 20 -9.98 24.67 5.16
CA GLU A 20 -10.49 24.86 6.55
C GLU A 20 -11.23 23.62 7.10
N ASN A 21 -11.51 22.61 6.26
CA ASN A 21 -12.23 21.41 6.65
C ASN A 21 -11.28 20.22 6.92
N TYR A 22 -10.57 20.30 8.06
CA TYR A 22 -9.58 19.32 8.49
C TYR A 22 -10.16 17.90 8.62
N LEU A 23 -11.41 17.74 9.07
CA LEU A 23 -11.99 16.42 9.31
C LEU A 23 -12.13 15.63 8.00
N ALA A 24 -12.69 16.24 6.96
CA ALA A 24 -12.92 15.58 5.68
C ALA A 24 -11.60 15.20 4.99
N THR A 25 -10.61 16.09 5.02
CA THR A 25 -9.29 15.83 4.40
C THR A 25 -8.50 14.75 5.13
N THR A 26 -8.60 14.69 6.46
CA THR A 26 -7.93 13.64 7.25
C THR A 26 -8.55 12.27 6.98
N ILE A 27 -9.88 12.18 6.90
CA ILE A 27 -10.58 10.92 6.58
C ILE A 27 -10.23 10.45 5.16
N LEU A 28 -10.21 11.36 4.19
CA LEU A 28 -9.88 11.04 2.80
C LEU A 28 -8.43 10.53 2.67
N THR A 29 -7.48 11.22 3.30
CA THR A 29 -6.06 10.82 3.25
C THR A 29 -5.82 9.50 3.96
N LEU A 30 -6.49 9.23 5.09
CA LEU A 30 -6.45 7.93 5.75
C LEU A 30 -6.97 6.81 4.84
N PHE A 31 -8.13 7.02 4.21
CA PHE A 31 -8.72 6.04 3.30
C PHE A 31 -7.80 5.73 2.11
N LEU A 32 -7.25 6.76 1.48
CA LEU A 32 -6.29 6.59 0.39
C LEU A 32 -5.02 5.86 0.86
N GLY A 33 -4.50 6.21 2.04
CA GLY A 33 -3.34 5.55 2.63
C GLY A 33 -3.57 4.05 2.85
N VAL A 34 -4.74 3.66 3.36
CA VAL A 34 -5.11 2.26 3.56
C VAL A 34 -5.18 1.51 2.22
N CYS A 35 -5.84 2.08 1.21
CA CYS A 35 -5.96 1.46 -0.12
C CYS A 35 -4.59 1.28 -0.80
N ILE A 36 -3.74 2.30 -0.71
CA ILE A 36 -2.38 2.28 -1.26
C ILE A 36 -1.53 1.25 -0.52
N GLY A 37 -1.58 1.26 0.82
CA GLY A 37 -0.82 0.32 1.66
C GLY A 37 -1.22 -1.13 1.42
N TYR A 38 -2.53 -1.40 1.31
CA TYR A 38 -3.06 -2.71 0.94
C TYR A 38 -2.51 -3.18 -0.41
N THR A 39 -2.59 -2.33 -1.43
CA THR A 39 -2.13 -2.65 -2.78
C THR A 39 -0.62 -2.91 -2.80
N TYR A 40 0.16 -2.04 -2.13
CA TYR A 40 1.60 -2.19 -2.04
C TYR A 40 2.00 -3.50 -1.34
N ALA A 41 1.35 -3.84 -0.22
CA ALA A 41 1.62 -5.09 0.49
C ALA A 41 1.39 -6.32 -0.40
N HIS A 42 0.30 -6.33 -1.19
CA HIS A 42 0.03 -7.43 -2.12
C HIS A 42 1.07 -7.54 -3.22
N PHE A 43 1.51 -6.41 -3.78
CA PHE A 43 2.59 -6.41 -4.77
C PHE A 43 3.92 -6.90 -4.19
N VAL A 44 4.30 -6.45 -3.00
CA VAL A 44 5.54 -6.90 -2.35
C VAL A 44 5.50 -8.40 -2.07
N VAL A 45 4.38 -8.91 -1.57
CA VAL A 45 4.20 -10.36 -1.37
C VAL A 45 4.35 -11.11 -2.69
N ALA A 46 3.70 -10.65 -3.76
CA ALA A 46 3.79 -11.29 -5.08
C ALA A 46 5.23 -11.27 -5.63
N GLU A 47 5.90 -10.12 -5.59
CA GLU A 47 7.28 -9.96 -6.07
C GLU A 47 8.26 -10.85 -5.28
N GLU A 48 8.10 -10.92 -3.96
CA GLU A 48 8.93 -11.77 -3.11
C GLU A 48 8.68 -13.26 -3.40
N CYS A 49 7.40 -13.65 -3.54
CA CYS A 49 7.00 -14.99 -3.94
C CYS A 49 7.58 -15.39 -5.30
N GLU A 50 7.59 -14.49 -6.29
CA GLU A 50 8.15 -14.73 -7.62
C GLU A 50 9.67 -14.89 -7.59
N LYS A 51 10.38 -14.07 -6.80
CA LYS A 51 11.85 -14.09 -6.73
C LYS A 51 12.39 -15.24 -5.90
N ASN A 52 11.79 -15.48 -4.74
CA ASN A 52 12.34 -16.36 -3.71
C ASN A 52 11.56 -17.68 -3.55
N GLY A 53 10.45 -17.85 -4.27
CA GLY A 53 9.57 -19.02 -4.18
C GLY A 53 8.79 -19.11 -2.85
N GLY A 54 8.84 -18.07 -2.02
CA GLY A 54 8.20 -18.01 -0.72
C GLY A 54 8.24 -16.60 -0.13
N PHE A 55 7.42 -16.35 0.90
CA PHE A 55 7.32 -15.09 1.61
C PHE A 55 7.73 -15.25 3.07
N PHE A 56 8.64 -14.40 3.53
CA PHE A 56 9.20 -14.43 4.88
C PHE A 56 8.37 -13.57 5.84
N VAL A 57 7.91 -14.16 6.95
CA VAL A 57 7.20 -13.45 8.03
C VAL A 57 7.87 -13.76 9.36
N GLY A 58 8.79 -12.89 9.78
CA GLY A 58 9.68 -13.15 10.90
C GLY A 58 10.57 -14.37 10.60
N GLU A 59 10.49 -15.40 11.44
CA GLU A 59 11.25 -16.65 11.28
C GLU A 59 10.52 -17.70 10.43
N LYS A 60 9.30 -17.42 9.97
CA LYS A 60 8.48 -18.37 9.21
C LYS A 60 8.57 -18.09 7.72
N ILE A 61 8.72 -19.15 6.92
CA ILE A 61 8.70 -19.09 5.46
C ILE A 61 7.38 -19.71 4.98
N TYR A 62 6.60 -18.93 4.25
CA TYR A 62 5.36 -19.40 3.62
C TYR A 62 5.65 -19.70 2.15
N LYS A 63 5.32 -20.91 1.70
CA LYS A 63 5.40 -21.25 0.26
C LYS A 63 4.26 -20.57 -0.48
N CYS A 64 4.59 -19.96 -1.61
CA CYS A 64 3.60 -19.35 -2.46
C CYS A 64 3.18 -20.34 -3.56
N THR A 65 1.91 -20.35 -3.91
CA THR A 65 1.40 -21.13 -5.05
C THR A 65 0.48 -20.22 -5.82
N LEU A 66 0.73 -20.07 -7.12
CA LEU A 66 -0.13 -19.28 -7.99
C LEU A 66 -1.51 -19.95 -8.00
N VAL A 67 -2.54 -19.20 -7.61
CA VAL A 67 -3.92 -19.66 -7.71
C VAL A 67 -4.47 -19.13 -9.03
N ASP A 68 -4.34 -19.93 -10.09
CA ASP A 68 -4.97 -19.61 -11.36
C ASP A 68 -6.49 -19.70 -11.18
N LYS A 69 -7.19 -18.57 -11.28
CA LYS A 69 -8.66 -18.58 -11.34
C LYS A 69 -9.04 -19.08 -12.73
N LYS A 70 -9.47 -20.35 -12.82
CA LYS A 70 -10.14 -20.90 -13.99
C LYS A 70 -11.31 -20.03 -14.44
#